data_AF-A0A5K1HJC5-F1
#
_entry.id   AF-A0A5K1HJC5-F1
#
_cell.length_a   1.000
_cell.length_b   1.000
_cell.length_c   1.000
_cell.angle_alpha   90.00
_cell.angle_beta   90.00
_cell.angle_gamma   90.00
#
_symmetry.space_group_name_H-M   'P 1'
#
loop_
_entity.id
_entity.type
_entity.pdbx_description
1 polymer ?
#
loop_
_entity_poly.entity_id
_entity_poly.type
_entity_poly.pdbx_seq_one_letter_code
_entity_poly.pdbx_strand_id
1 'polypeptide(L)'
;NELGLPTQAFITQEEVNAKTGSIYKSFFHIESRVEATEPEEIGVEHLLREIKEIPLNSLESSIVQKVQALRGLSGKIEEIVAYLRDVKEGKLPANNKIMFLLQEIINLLPNLNSEELIKSFAAKNNDMMFAVYVCAMVRCVLALHTLIFVGKNNEEKSKELEQQREQEKKEKEDKK
;
A
#
# COMPACT_ATOMS: atom_id res chain seq x y z
N ASN A 1 1.13 19.00 -4.61
CA ASN A 1 0.72 17.67 -4.13
C ASN A 1 1.55 16.62 -4.86
N GLU A 2 2.83 16.51 -4.55
CA GLU A 2 3.72 15.53 -5.17
C GLU A 2 3.75 14.28 -4.30
N LEU A 3 2.89 13.33 -4.63
CA LEU A 3 2.83 12.01 -4.03
C LEU A 3 3.77 11.03 -4.77
N GLY A 4 4.96 11.51 -5.12
CA GLY A 4 5.96 10.80 -5.92
C GLY A 4 7.34 10.87 -5.29
N LEU A 5 8.31 10.19 -5.90
CA LEU A 5 9.71 10.35 -5.54
C LEU A 5 10.11 11.82 -5.75
N PRO A 6 10.88 12.44 -4.84
CA PRO A 6 11.33 13.83 -4.98
C PRO A 6 12.42 14.00 -6.06
N THR A 7 12.60 13.00 -6.93
CA THR A 7 13.61 12.95 -7.97
C THR A 7 12.94 12.89 -9.33
N GLN A 8 13.31 13.83 -10.21
CA GLN A 8 12.91 13.83 -11.62
C GLN A 8 14.19 13.74 -12.47
N ALA A 9 14.23 12.79 -13.40
CA ALA A 9 15.35 12.59 -14.30
C ALA A 9 14.93 12.96 -15.73
N PHE A 10 15.79 13.70 -16.42
CA PHE A 10 15.54 14.13 -17.79
C PHE A 10 16.74 13.84 -18.69
N ILE A 11 16.49 13.38 -19.91
CA ILE A 11 17.49 13.30 -20.97
C ILE A 11 17.22 14.34 -22.04
N THR A 12 18.28 14.90 -22.62
CA THR A 12 18.16 15.83 -23.73
C THR A 12 18.07 15.05 -25.04
N GLN A 13 17.05 15.32 -25.84
CA GLN A 13 16.91 14.77 -27.19
C GLN A 13 16.59 15.89 -28.19
N GLU A 14 17.16 15.80 -29.38
CA GLU A 14 16.88 16.73 -30.47
C GLU A 14 15.59 16.31 -31.18
N GLU A 15 14.59 17.19 -31.18
CA GLU A 15 13.35 17.02 -31.93
C GLU A 15 13.34 17.95 -33.16
N VAL A 16 12.82 17.43 -34.26
CA VAL A 16 12.54 18.21 -35.47
C VAL A 16 11.12 18.73 -35.38
N ASN A 17 10.94 20.05 -35.41
CA ASN A 17 9.60 20.63 -35.47
C ASN A 17 8.95 20.29 -36.82
N ALA A 18 7.89 19.48 -36.82
CA ALA A 18 7.18 19.07 -38.03
C ALA A 18 6.57 20.24 -38.84
N LYS A 19 6.39 21.42 -38.25
CA LYS A 19 5.82 22.61 -38.92
C LYS A 19 6.86 23.57 -39.48
N THR A 20 8.01 23.71 -38.82
CA THR A 20 9.05 24.71 -39.17
C THR A 20 10.34 24.08 -39.67
N GLY A 21 10.52 22.77 -39.58
CA GLY A 21 11.74 22.05 -39.98
C GLY A 21 12.97 22.34 -39.10
N SER A 22 12.83 23.20 -38.09
CA SER A 22 13.89 23.58 -37.16
C SER A 22 14.13 22.49 -36.11
N ILE A 23 15.40 22.20 -35.83
CA ILE A 23 15.82 21.29 -34.77
C ILE A 23 15.88 22.07 -33.44
N TYR A 24 15.21 21.58 -32.41
CA TYR A 24 15.30 22.11 -31.05
C TYR A 24 15.59 20.99 -30.06
N LYS A 25 16.26 21.33 -28.94
CA LYS A 25 16.53 20.37 -27.86
C LYS A 25 15.36 20.36 -26.88
N SER A 26 14.78 19.19 -26.68
CA SER A 26 13.70 18.94 -25.72
C SER A 26 14.19 18.02 -24.61
N PHE A 27 13.59 18.15 -23.42
CA PHE A 27 13.87 17.28 -22.29
C PHE A 27 12.79 16.22 -22.18
N PHE A 28 13.20 14.95 -22.21
CA PHE A 28 12.31 13.81 -22.02
C PHE A 28 12.48 13.26 -20.62
N HIS A 29 11.37 13.08 -19.93
CA HIS A 29 11.36 12.46 -18.60
C HIS A 29 11.73 10.97 -18.70
N ILE A 30 12.63 10.53 -17.82
CA ILE A 30 13.01 9.13 -17.65
C ILE A 30 12.50 8.66 -16.29
N GLU A 31 12.04 7.40 -16.23
CA GLU A 31 11.68 6.75 -14.98
C GLU A 31 12.86 6.75 -14.00
N SER A 32 12.64 7.31 -12.82
CA SER A 32 13.62 7.38 -11.73
C SER A 32 13.18 6.46 -10.61
N ARG A 33 14.13 5.70 -10.04
CA ARG A 33 13.94 4.89 -8.84
C ARG A 33 15.08 5.19 -7.87
N VAL A 34 14.75 5.29 -6.59
CA VAL A 34 15.75 5.36 -5.51
C VAL A 34 16.05 3.93 -5.07
N GLU A 35 17.31 3.54 -5.17
CA GLU A 35 17.85 2.29 -4.67
C GLU A 35 18.97 2.59 -3.67
N ALA A 36 19.23 1.68 -2.75
CA ALA A 36 20.27 1.79 -1.75
C ALA A 36 21.21 0.60 -1.85
N THR A 37 22.50 0.83 -1.60
CA THR A 37 23.46 -0.25 -1.37
C THR A 37 23.34 -0.79 0.05
N GLU A 38 23.82 -2.01 0.32
CA GLU A 38 23.74 -2.64 1.65
C GLU A 38 24.23 -1.74 2.82
N PRO A 39 25.38 -1.03 2.74
CA PRO A 39 25.79 -0.12 3.80
C PRO A 39 24.85 1.10 3.95
N GLU A 40 24.25 1.58 2.86
CA GLU A 40 23.29 2.69 2.89
C GLU A 40 21.95 2.25 3.47
N GLU A 41 21.47 1.04 3.15
CA GLU A 41 20.25 0.47 3.70
C GLU A 41 20.34 0.33 5.21
N ILE A 42 21.44 -0.23 5.73
CA ILE A 42 21.69 -0.34 7.18
C ILE A 42 21.71 1.04 7.84
N GLY A 43 22.36 2.02 7.19
CA GLY A 43 22.41 3.39 7.69
C GLY A 43 21.03 4.05 7.77
N VAL A 44 20.22 3.89 6.72
CA VAL A 44 18.86 4.43 6.66
C VAL A 44 17.94 3.74 7.66
N GLU A 45 18.00 2.41 7.76
CA GLU A 45 17.19 1.65 8.72
C GLU A 45 17.49 2.10 10.16
N HIS A 46 18.77 2.29 10.49
CA HIS A 46 19.18 2.78 11.81
C HIS A 46 18.56 4.15 12.13
N LEU A 47 18.60 5.10 11.19
CA LEU A 47 17.99 6.42 11.35
C LEU A 47 16.45 6.36 11.45
N LEU A 48 15.82 5.41 10.76
CA LEU A 48 14.36 5.29 10.72
C LEU A 48 13.77 4.68 11.99
N ARG A 49 14.55 3.95 12.80
CA ARG A 49 14.09 3.39 14.08
C ARG A 49 13.64 4.45 15.09
N GLU A 50 14.18 5.67 15.02
CA GLU A 50 13.81 6.77 15.91
C GLU A 50 12.55 7.53 15.46
N ILE A 51 12.19 7.42 14.17
CA ILE A 51 11.17 8.28 13.53
C ILE A 51 9.93 7.49 13.12
N LYS A 52 10.08 6.19 12.81
CA LYS A 52 8.98 5.32 12.40
C LYS A 52 8.88 4.12 13.32
N GLU A 53 7.76 4.01 14.02
CA GLU A 53 7.18 2.69 14.25
C GLU A 53 6.78 2.17 12.87
N ILE A 54 7.56 1.28 12.28
CA ILE A 54 7.17 0.59 11.06
C ILE A 54 6.16 -0.47 11.52
N PRO A 55 4.84 -0.29 11.30
CA PRO A 55 3.92 -1.36 11.62
C PRO A 55 4.28 -2.53 10.69
N LEU A 56 4.69 -3.65 11.29
CA LEU A 56 4.97 -4.92 10.60
C LEU A 56 3.69 -5.51 9.96
N ASN A 57 2.57 -4.81 10.07
CA ASN A 57 1.25 -5.19 9.61
C ASN A 57 1.17 -5.03 8.08
N SER A 58 1.47 -6.10 7.35
CA SER A 58 1.41 -6.18 5.88
C SER A 58 0.09 -5.65 5.27
N LEU A 59 -1.03 -5.78 5.97
CA LEU A 59 -2.32 -5.31 5.47
C LEU A 59 -2.45 -3.78 5.50
N GLU A 60 -2.05 -3.14 6.61
CA GLU A 60 -2.13 -1.68 6.76
C GLU A 60 -1.24 -1.00 5.72
N SER A 61 -0.01 -1.49 5.55
CA SER A 61 0.91 -0.97 4.54
C SER A 61 0.34 -1.16 3.12
N SER A 62 -0.28 -2.29 2.82
CA SER A 62 -0.94 -2.53 1.52
C SER A 62 -2.12 -1.59 1.28
N ILE A 63 -2.94 -1.31 2.30
CA ILE A 63 -4.06 -0.36 2.19
C ILE A 63 -3.54 1.05 1.92
N VAL A 64 -2.53 1.49 2.68
CA VAL A 64 -1.91 2.81 2.50
C VAL A 64 -1.34 2.94 1.09
N GLN A 65 -0.63 1.92 0.59
CA GLN A 65 -0.10 1.90 -0.78
C GLN A 65 -1.21 2.01 -1.84
N LYS A 66 -2.33 1.28 -1.69
CA LYS A 66 -3.47 1.36 -2.63
C LYS A 66 -4.11 2.75 -2.63
N VAL A 67 -4.31 3.34 -1.46
CA VAL A 67 -4.86 4.70 -1.33
C VAL A 67 -3.92 5.72 -1.95
N GLN A 68 -2.62 5.57 -1.72
CA GLN A 68 -1.59 6.43 -2.29
C GLN A 68 -1.58 6.33 -3.82
N ALA A 69 -1.64 5.13 -4.38
CA ALA A 69 -1.71 4.90 -5.82
C ALA A 69 -2.96 5.56 -6.45
N LEU A 70 -4.14 5.43 -5.82
CA LEU A 70 -5.37 6.06 -6.30
C LEU A 70 -5.29 7.59 -6.28
N ARG A 71 -4.72 8.18 -5.22
CA ARG A 71 -4.50 9.63 -5.15
C ARG A 71 -3.53 10.11 -6.23
N GLY A 72 -2.46 9.34 -6.47
CA GLY A 72 -1.52 9.61 -7.57
C GLY A 72 -2.19 9.59 -8.94
N LEU A 73 -3.01 8.57 -9.20
CA LEU A 73 -3.78 8.46 -10.44
C LEU A 73 -4.76 9.63 -10.61
N SER A 74 -5.50 10.00 -9.56
CA SER A 74 -6.41 11.16 -9.58
C SER A 74 -5.67 12.45 -9.95
N GLY A 75 -4.50 12.71 -9.34
CA GLY A 75 -3.68 13.88 -9.66
C GLY A 75 -3.22 13.89 -11.12
N LYS A 76 -2.84 12.73 -11.68
CA LYS A 76 -2.48 12.63 -13.10
C LYS A 76 -3.66 12.87 -14.04
N ILE A 77 -4.86 12.42 -13.69
CA ILE A 77 -6.07 12.73 -14.48
C ILE A 77 -6.39 14.22 -14.40
N GLU A 78 -6.24 14.86 -13.23
CA GLU A 78 -6.42 16.30 -13.06
C GLU A 78 -5.42 17.10 -13.92
N GLU A 79 -4.15 16.70 -13.98
CA GLU A 79 -3.12 17.29 -14.86
C GLU A 79 -3.53 17.19 -16.35
N ILE A 80 -4.04 16.03 -16.79
CA ILE A 80 -4.53 15.83 -18.16
C ILE A 80 -5.72 16.75 -18.46
N VAL A 81 -6.67 16.85 -17.53
CA VAL A 81 -7.84 17.71 -17.70
C VAL A 81 -7.45 19.19 -17.74
N ALA A 82 -6.48 19.60 -16.92
CA ALA A 82 -5.93 20.96 -16.94
C ALA A 82 -5.29 21.27 -18.31
N TYR A 83 -4.47 20.36 -18.85
CA TYR A 83 -3.88 20.51 -20.19
C TYR A 83 -4.95 20.68 -21.27
N LEU A 84 -5.98 19.81 -21.27
CA LEU A 84 -7.07 19.89 -22.26
C LEU A 84 -7.86 21.19 -22.13
N ARG A 85 -8.04 21.71 -20.91
CA ARG A 85 -8.69 23.00 -20.67
C ARG A 85 -7.86 24.15 -21.24
N ASP A 86 -6.55 24.16 -21.01
CA ASP A 86 -5.66 25.20 -21.52
C ASP A 86 -5.56 25.20 -23.05
N VAL A 87 -5.60 24.02 -23.68
CA VAL A 87 -5.66 23.88 -25.14
C VAL A 87 -6.99 24.41 -25.69
N LYS A 88 -8.12 24.12 -25.01
CA LYS A 88 -9.44 24.64 -25.40
C LYS A 88 -9.53 26.17 -25.28
N GLU A 89 -8.93 26.74 -24.24
CA GLU A 89 -8.88 28.19 -24.00
C GLU A 89 -7.86 28.91 -24.90
N GLY A 90 -7.06 28.15 -25.68
CA GLY A 90 -6.08 28.71 -26.61
C GLY A 90 -4.79 29.22 -25.95
N LYS A 91 -4.58 28.93 -24.65
CA LYS A 91 -3.36 29.31 -23.92
C LYS A 91 -2.14 28.49 -24.35
N LEU A 92 -2.36 27.24 -24.76
CA LEU A 92 -1.33 26.31 -25.20
C LEU A 92 -1.70 25.75 -26.59
N PRO A 93 -0.73 25.66 -27.53
CA PRO A 93 -0.99 25.03 -28.81
C PRO A 93 -1.21 23.53 -28.63
N ALA A 94 -2.21 22.97 -29.32
CA ALA A 94 -2.49 21.55 -29.29
C ALA A 94 -1.30 20.75 -29.83
N ASN A 95 -0.77 19.83 -29.00
CA ASN A 95 0.23 18.87 -29.44
C ASN A 95 -0.49 17.59 -29.91
N ASN A 96 -0.45 17.34 -31.22
CA ASN A 96 -1.10 16.19 -31.82
C ASN A 96 -0.62 14.85 -31.21
N LYS A 97 0.66 14.75 -30.83
CA LYS A 97 1.22 13.53 -30.21
C LYS A 97 0.55 13.22 -28.87
N ILE A 98 0.35 14.24 -28.03
CA ILE A 98 -0.34 14.08 -26.74
C ILE A 98 -1.80 13.69 -26.98
N MET A 99 -2.46 14.31 -27.96
CA MET A 99 -3.86 14.00 -28.28
C MET A 99 -4.05 12.54 -28.75
N PHE A 100 -3.13 12.02 -29.57
CA PHE A 100 -3.16 10.62 -29.99
C PHE A 100 -2.98 9.66 -28.81
N LEU A 101 -2.03 9.93 -27.91
CA LEU A 101 -1.82 9.11 -26.72
C LEU A 101 -3.04 9.12 -25.79
N LEU A 102 -3.67 10.28 -25.60
CA LEU A 102 -4.89 10.39 -24.80
C LEU A 102 -6.05 9.59 -25.41
N GLN A 103 -6.20 9.62 -26.73
CA GLN A 103 -7.20 8.81 -27.42
C GLN A 103 -6.92 7.31 -27.26
N GLU A 104 -5.66 6.89 -27.37
CA GLU A 104 -5.26 5.51 -27.16
C GLU A 104 -5.58 5.04 -25.73
N ILE A 105 -5.26 5.84 -24.71
CA ILE A 105 -5.59 5.54 -23.30
C ILE A 105 -7.10 5.32 -23.12
N ILE A 106 -7.93 6.20 -23.69
CA ILE A 106 -9.40 6.08 -23.57
C ILE A 106 -9.90 4.84 -24.31
N ASN A 107 -9.32 4.50 -25.45
CA ASN A 107 -9.70 3.32 -26.22
C ASN A 107 -9.28 2.01 -25.53
N LEU A 108 -8.22 2.03 -24.73
CA LEU A 108 -7.75 0.89 -23.94
C LEU A 108 -8.57 0.66 -22.66
N LEU A 109 -9.53 1.55 -22.33
CA LEU A 109 -10.38 1.34 -21.16
C LEU A 109 -11.20 0.05 -21.34
N PRO A 110 -11.14 -0.89 -20.37
CA PRO A 110 -11.81 -2.17 -20.51
C PRO A 110 -13.33 -1.98 -20.48
N ASN A 111 -14.04 -2.76 -21.29
CA ASN A 111 -15.49 -2.82 -21.19
C ASN A 111 -15.89 -3.62 -19.94
N LEU A 112 -16.35 -2.90 -18.90
CA LEU A 112 -16.73 -3.49 -17.62
C LEU A 112 -18.06 -4.27 -17.65
N ASN A 113 -18.85 -4.12 -18.72
CA ASN A 113 -20.15 -4.76 -18.86
C ASN A 113 -20.09 -6.09 -19.62
N SER A 114 -18.91 -6.65 -19.87
CA SER A 114 -18.81 -7.97 -20.50
C SER A 114 -19.24 -9.07 -19.53
N GLU A 115 -20.10 -9.97 -20.01
CA GLU A 115 -20.62 -11.09 -19.21
C GLU A 115 -19.50 -12.00 -18.69
N GLU A 116 -18.45 -12.19 -19.50
CA GLU A 116 -17.26 -12.95 -19.13
C GLU A 116 -16.51 -12.33 -17.94
N LEU A 117 -16.34 -11.00 -17.93
CA LEU A 117 -15.67 -10.31 -16.82
C LEU A 117 -16.49 -10.38 -15.54
N ILE A 118 -17.81 -10.17 -15.64
CA ILE A 118 -18.72 -10.26 -14.49
C ILE A 118 -18.68 -11.67 -13.89
N LYS A 119 -18.76 -12.71 -14.73
CA LYS A 119 -18.70 -14.11 -14.29
C LYS A 119 -17.35 -14.44 -13.64
N SER A 120 -16.25 -13.97 -14.25
CA SER A 120 -14.89 -14.18 -13.73
C SER A 120 -14.67 -13.47 -12.39
N PHE A 121 -15.19 -12.24 -12.25
CA PHE A 121 -15.13 -11.48 -11.02
C PHE A 121 -15.96 -12.13 -9.91
N ALA A 122 -17.17 -12.61 -10.22
CA ALA A 122 -18.01 -13.34 -9.27
C ALA A 122 -17.33 -14.65 -8.79
N ALA A 123 -16.76 -15.43 -9.71
CA ALA A 123 -16.01 -16.64 -9.37
C ALA A 123 -14.82 -16.31 -8.45
N LYS A 124 -14.01 -15.30 -8.82
CA LYS A 124 -12.85 -14.90 -8.02
C LYS A 124 -13.23 -14.37 -6.64
N ASN A 125 -14.32 -13.61 -6.55
CA ASN A 125 -14.82 -13.08 -5.28
C ASN A 125 -15.33 -14.22 -4.39
N ASN A 126 -16.01 -15.21 -4.96
CA ASN A 126 -16.46 -16.39 -4.22
C ASN A 126 -15.28 -17.18 -3.62
N ASP A 127 -14.22 -17.41 -4.40
CA ASP A 127 -13.01 -18.08 -3.93
C ASP A 127 -12.32 -17.29 -2.81
N MET A 128 -12.23 -15.97 -2.94
CA MET A 128 -11.63 -15.11 -1.91
C MET A 128 -12.44 -15.13 -0.62
N MET A 129 -13.78 -15.04 -0.72
CA MET A 129 -14.66 -15.12 0.45
C MET A 129 -14.55 -16.47 1.14
N PHE A 130 -14.51 -17.57 0.38
CA PHE A 130 -14.32 -18.91 0.94
C PHE A 130 -13.02 -19.00 1.76
N ALA A 131 -11.90 -18.51 1.22
CA ALA A 131 -10.63 -18.47 1.95
C ALA A 131 -10.72 -17.65 3.24
N VAL A 132 -11.39 -16.50 3.20
CA VAL A 132 -11.62 -15.66 4.39
C VAL A 132 -12.43 -16.41 5.46
N TYR A 133 -13.49 -17.12 5.08
CA TYR A 133 -14.29 -17.92 6.01
C TYR A 133 -13.46 -19.03 6.68
N VAL A 134 -12.69 -19.79 5.90
CA VAL A 134 -11.83 -20.86 6.43
C VAL A 134 -10.79 -20.28 7.41
N CYS A 135 -10.12 -19.18 7.04
CA CYS A 135 -9.17 -18.52 7.93
C CYS A 135 -9.82 -18.00 9.22
N ALA A 136 -11.06 -17.50 9.15
CA ALA A 136 -11.80 -17.06 10.34
C ALA A 136 -12.13 -18.23 11.27
N MET A 137 -12.58 -19.37 10.73
CA MET A 137 -12.83 -20.58 11.53
C MET A 137 -11.58 -21.07 12.24
N VAL A 138 -10.44 -21.15 11.55
CA VAL A 138 -9.16 -21.53 12.15
C VAL A 138 -8.77 -20.56 13.28
N ARG A 139 -8.96 -19.25 13.08
CA ARG A 139 -8.71 -18.25 14.14
C ARG A 139 -9.60 -18.45 15.36
N CYS A 140 -10.89 -18.78 15.18
CA CYS A 140 -11.79 -19.09 16.30
C CYS A 140 -11.34 -20.32 17.09
N VAL A 141 -10.91 -21.39 16.40
CA VAL A 141 -10.40 -22.61 17.06
C VAL A 141 -9.11 -22.33 17.83
N LEU A 142 -8.18 -21.57 17.24
CA LEU A 142 -6.95 -21.18 17.92
C LEU A 142 -7.24 -20.31 19.15
N ALA A 143 -8.14 -19.33 19.03
CA ALA A 143 -8.56 -18.49 20.14
C ALA A 143 -9.17 -19.31 21.29
N LEU A 144 -10.00 -20.31 20.96
CA LEU A 144 -10.56 -21.23 21.95
C LEU A 144 -9.47 -22.05 22.64
N HIS A 145 -8.51 -22.58 21.88
CA HIS A 145 -7.39 -23.33 22.45
C HIS A 145 -6.53 -22.45 23.38
N THR A 146 -6.22 -21.22 22.97
CA THR A 146 -5.52 -20.24 23.81
C THR A 146 -6.31 -19.93 25.07
N LEU A 147 -7.64 -19.78 24.99
CA LEU A 147 -8.48 -19.51 26.15
C LEU A 147 -8.48 -20.66 27.16
N ILE A 148 -8.59 -21.91 26.68
CA ILE A 148 -8.52 -23.10 27.54
C ILE A 148 -7.14 -23.18 28.23
N PHE A 149 -6.07 -22.93 27.49
CA PHE A 149 -4.72 -22.93 28.04
C PHE A 149 -4.53 -21.85 29.12
N VAL A 150 -4.99 -20.62 28.85
CA VAL A 150 -4.96 -19.52 29.83
C VAL A 150 -5.79 -19.85 31.06
N GLY A 151 -6.99 -20.43 30.88
CA GLY A 151 -7.87 -20.84 31.98
C GLY A 151 -7.20 -21.85 32.92
N LYS A 152 -6.63 -22.94 32.37
CA LYS A 152 -5.92 -23.96 33.15
C LYS A 152 -4.72 -23.39 33.92
N ASN A 153 -3.91 -22.58 33.25
CA ASN A 153 -2.74 -21.96 33.89
C ASN A 153 -3.15 -21.00 35.03
N ASN A 154 -4.29 -20.32 34.89
CA ASN A 154 -4.81 -19.44 35.95
C ASN A 154 -5.37 -20.25 37.14
N GLU A 155 -6.02 -21.38 36.90
CA GLU A 155 -6.47 -22.30 37.95
C GLU A 155 -5.28 -22.86 38.74
N GLU A 156 -4.22 -23.30 38.07
CA GLU A 156 -3.00 -23.80 38.71
C GLU A 156 -2.35 -22.72 39.59
N LYS A 157 -2.15 -21.51 39.05
CA LYS A 157 -1.63 -20.37 39.83
C LYS A 157 -2.52 -20.00 41.02
N SER A 158 -3.83 -20.08 40.88
CA SER A 158 -4.76 -19.78 41.98
C SER A 158 -4.60 -20.76 43.15
N LYS A 159 -4.40 -22.06 42.85
CA LYS A 159 -4.16 -23.10 43.85
C LYS A 159 -2.81 -22.93 44.53
N GLU A 160 -1.77 -22.57 43.78
CA GLU A 160 -0.45 -22.25 44.34
C GLU A 160 -0.51 -21.05 45.29
N LEU A 161 -1.24 -19.99 44.92
CA LEU A 161 -1.44 -18.80 45.75
C LEU A 161 -2.24 -19.09 47.03
N GLU A 162 -3.26 -19.96 46.97
CA GLU A 162 -3.99 -20.42 48.15
C GLU A 162 -3.10 -21.24 49.09
N GLN A 163 -2.29 -22.15 48.54
CA GLN A 163 -1.34 -22.94 49.33
C GLN A 163 -0.28 -22.06 50.03
N GLN A 164 0.24 -21.05 49.34
CA GLN A 164 1.18 -20.08 49.94
C GLN A 164 0.53 -19.28 51.06
N ARG A 165 -0.72 -18.81 50.87
CA ARG A 165 -1.47 -18.09 51.92
C ARG A 165 -1.77 -18.96 53.13
N GLU A 166 -2.04 -20.25 52.95
CA GLU A 166 -2.23 -21.18 54.06
C GLU A 166 -0.92 -21.46 54.81
N GLN A 167 0.21 -21.58 54.10
CA GLN A 167 1.53 -21.71 54.73
C GLN A 167 1.91 -20.46 55.54
N GLU A 168 1.69 -19.25 55.00
CA GLU A 168 1.94 -17.99 55.72
C GLU A 168 1.05 -17.82 56.96
N LYS A 169 -0.18 -18.35 56.94
CA LYS A 169 -1.05 -18.33 58.12
C LYS A 169 -0.56 -19.29 59.20
N LYS A 170 -0.14 -20.50 58.83
CA LYS A 170 0.42 -21.49 59.76
C LYS A 170 1.72 -20.99 60.41
N GLU A 171 2.61 -20.36 59.65
CA GLU A 171 3.84 -19.75 60.21
C GLU A 171 3.58 -18.57 61.16
N LYS A 172 2.43 -17.90 61.05
CA LYS A 172 2.02 -16.81 61.97
C LYS A 172 1.34 -17.33 63.24
N GLU A 173 0.71 -18.50 63.19
CA GLU A 173 0.14 -19.16 64.37
C GLU A 173 1.23 -19.83 65.22
N ASP A 174 2.26 -20.43 64.62
CA ASP A 174 3.38 -21.05 65.35
C ASP A 174 4.34 -20.04 66.02
N LYS A 175 4.22 -18.75 65.71
CA LYS A 175 5.03 -17.66 66.30
C LYS A 175 4.32 -16.91 67.43
N LYS A 176 3.15 -17.37 67.88
CA LYS A 176 2.32 -16.74 68.92
C LYS A 176 2.22 -17.62 70.16
#